data_AF-A0A6G4ZUX9-F1
#
_entry.id   AF-A0A6G4ZUX9-F1
#
_cell.length_a   1.000
_cell.length_b   1.000
_cell.length_c   1.000
_cell.angle_alpha   90.00
_cell.angle_beta   90.00
_cell.angle_gamma   90.00
#
_symmetry.space_group_name_H-M   'P 1'
#
loop_
_entity.id
_entity.type
_entity.pdbx_description
1 polymer ?
#
loop_
_entity_poly.entity_id
_entity_poly.type
_entity_poly.pdbx_seq_one_letter_code
_entity_poly.pdbx_strand_id
1 'polypeptide(L)' 'MALVVGLEQFVPQLSSQDTKKRLQLGATLLSYLDDPLNLVDCTEMGAVIDGLVAWLNSSNSKVAQNGLEILSI' A
#
# COMPACT_ATOMS: atom_id res chain seq x y z
N MET A 1 14.52 -16.36 -14.31
CA MET A 1 13.66 -16.50 -13.13
C MET A 1 12.94 -15.17 -13.01
N ALA A 2 11.67 -15.11 -13.41
CA ALA A 2 10.93 -13.86 -13.35
C ALA A 2 10.84 -13.46 -11.88
N LEU A 3 11.33 -12.26 -11.55
CA LEU A 3 11.07 -11.64 -10.26
C LEU A 3 9.56 -11.60 -10.10
N VAL A 4 9.04 -12.38 -9.18
CA VAL A 4 7.65 -12.26 -8.73
C VAL A 4 7.61 -10.94 -7.98
N VAL A 5 7.23 -9.87 -8.68
CA VAL A 5 7.13 -8.54 -8.06
C VAL A 5 5.77 -8.46 -7.37
N GLY A 6 5.71 -8.94 -6.14
CA GLY A 6 4.53 -8.86 -5.28
C GLY A 6 4.35 -7.47 -4.68
N LEU A 7 3.91 -7.37 -3.42
CA LEU A 7 3.77 -6.06 -2.76
C LEU A 7 5.11 -5.35 -2.49
N GLU A 8 6.25 -6.04 -2.63
CA GLU A 8 7.60 -5.51 -2.39
C GLU A 8 7.87 -4.20 -3.15
N GLN A 9 7.33 -4.05 -4.37
CA GLN A 9 7.52 -2.87 -5.21
C GLN A 9 6.91 -1.58 -4.63
N PHE A 10 5.94 -1.72 -3.72
CA PHE A 10 5.24 -0.59 -3.12
C PHE A 10 5.88 -0.15 -1.80
N VAL A 11 6.65 -1.01 -1.14
CA VAL A 11 7.26 -0.77 0.18
C VAL A 11 8.00 0.58 0.25
N PRO A 12 8.89 0.94 -0.71
CA PRO A 12 9.63 2.21 -0.64
C PRO A 12 8.72 3.45 -0.69
N GLN A 13 7.52 3.32 -1.25
CA GLN A 13 6.60 4.43 -1.48
C GLN A 13 5.65 4.68 -0.30
N LEU A 14 5.43 3.68 0.56
CA LEU A 14 4.55 3.78 1.74
C LEU A 14 5.04 4.83 2.76
N SER A 15 6.35 5.03 2.85
CA SER A 15 6.97 6.02 3.73
C SER A 15 6.94 7.46 3.19
N SER A 16 6.46 7.67 1.95
CA SER A 16 6.41 9.00 1.35
C SER A 16 5.61 9.97 2.21
N GLN A 17 6.10 11.19 2.43
CA GLN A 17 5.36 12.26 3.11
C GLN A 17 4.51 13.11 2.14
N ASP A 18 4.64 12.87 0.84
CA ASP A 18 3.88 13.60 -0.18
C ASP A 18 2.45 13.06 -0.27
N THR A 19 1.48 13.89 0.08
CA THR A 19 0.06 13.52 0.07
C THR A 19 -0.43 13.08 -1.31
N LYS A 20 0.02 13.71 -2.41
CA LYS A 20 -0.43 13.34 -3.76
C LYS A 20 0.10 11.96 -4.14
N LYS A 21 1.36 11.67 -3.83
CA LYS A 21 1.95 10.34 -4.06
C LYS A 21 1.25 9.26 -3.24
N ARG A 22 0.92 9.55 -1.97
CA ARG A 22 0.15 8.61 -1.12
C ARG A 22 -1.24 8.33 -1.70
N LEU A 23 -1.94 9.36 -2.18
CA LEU A 23 -3.26 9.19 -2.80
C LEU A 23 -3.18 8.35 -4.08
N GLN A 24 -2.19 8.61 -4.94
CA GLN A 24 -1.95 7.84 -6.16
C GLN A 24 -1.60 6.38 -5.82
N LEU A 25 -0.66 6.17 -4.89
CA LEU A 25 -0.26 4.84 -4.45
C LEU A 25 -1.43 4.07 -3.84
N GLY A 26 -2.26 4.72 -3.02
CA GLY A 26 -3.44 4.08 -2.44
C GLY A 26 -4.44 3.60 -3.50
N ALA A 27 -4.70 4.41 -4.54
CA ALA A 27 -5.54 3.98 -5.66
C ALA A 27 -4.90 2.80 -6.43
N THR A 28 -3.59 2.85 -6.66
CA THR A 28 -2.86 1.75 -7.30
C THR A 28 -2.91 0.46 -6.49
N LEU A 29 -2.70 0.53 -5.17
CA LEU A 29 -2.74 -0.63 -4.27
C LEU A 29 -4.13 -1.26 -4.20
N LEU A 30 -5.18 -0.44 -4.07
CA LEU A 30 -6.56 -0.94 -4.09
C LEU A 30 -6.87 -1.66 -5.41
N SER A 31 -6.49 -1.08 -6.54
CA SER A 31 -6.66 -1.72 -7.85
C SER A 31 -5.81 -2.97 -8.02
N TYR A 32 -4.63 -3.02 -7.41
CA TYR A 32 -3.75 -4.19 -7.46
C TYR A 32 -4.33 -5.34 -6.62
N LEU A 33 -4.87 -5.04 -5.44
CA LEU A 33 -5.42 -6.05 -4.53
C LEU A 33 -6.82 -6.55 -4.94
N ASP A 34 -7.54 -5.81 -5.77
CA ASP A 34 -8.84 -6.24 -6.33
C ASP A 34 -8.71 -7.38 -7.36
N ASP A 35 -7.54 -7.53 -8.00
CA ASP A 35 -7.29 -8.59 -8.96
C ASP A 35 -6.77 -9.87 -8.24
N PRO A 36 -7.53 -10.97 -8.22
CA PRO A 36 -7.14 -12.20 -7.53
C PRO A 36 -5.95 -12.92 -8.18
N LEU A 37 -5.51 -12.49 -9.37
CA LEU A 37 -4.31 -13.01 -10.03
C LEU A 37 -3.02 -12.32 -9.55
N ASN A 38 -3.14 -11.19 -8.85
CA ASN A 38 -1.98 -10.45 -8.36
C ASN A 38 -1.35 -11.12 -7.14
N LEU A 39 -0.02 -11.07 -7.08
CA LEU A 39 0.74 -11.70 -6.02
C LEU A 39 0.82 -10.77 -4.81
N VAL A 40 0.28 -11.24 -3.69
CA VAL A 40 0.27 -10.51 -2.41
C VAL A 40 1.48 -10.86 -1.54
N ASP A 41 2.23 -11.91 -1.92
CA ASP A 41 3.42 -12.34 -1.19
C ASP A 41 4.47 -11.22 -1.13
N CYS A 42 5.04 -11.03 0.06
CA CYS A 42 6.00 -9.98 0.34
C CYS A 42 6.86 -10.35 1.54
N THR A 43 8.17 -10.45 1.32
CA THR A 43 9.16 -10.74 2.37
C THR A 43 9.13 -9.70 3.49
N GLU A 44 8.78 -8.45 3.16
CA GLU A 44 8.70 -7.34 4.11
C GLU A 44 7.25 -6.95 4.46
N MET A 45 6.34 -7.93 4.59
CA MET A 45 4.94 -7.65 4.92
C MET A 45 4.78 -6.79 6.19
N GLY A 46 5.65 -6.96 7.20
CA GLY A 46 5.65 -6.08 8.38
C GLY A 46 5.83 -4.60 8.03
N ALA A 47 6.75 -4.27 7.10
CA ALA A 47 6.97 -2.90 6.64
C ALA A 47 5.77 -2.35 5.84
N VAL A 48 5.05 -3.22 5.11
CA VAL A 48 3.80 -2.85 4.43
C VAL A 48 2.75 -2.42 5.46
N ILE A 49 2.52 -3.27 6.48
CA ILE A 49 1.55 -3.01 7.54
C ILE A 49 1.91 -1.75 8.33
N ASP A 50 3.17 -1.59 8.74
CA ASP A 50 3.64 -0.40 9.47
C ASP A 50 3.41 0.89 8.67
N GLY A 51 3.70 0.86 7.36
CA GLY A 51 3.45 1.97 6.45
C GLY A 51 1.97 2.36 6.37
N LEU A 52 1.09 1.37 6.24
CA LEU A 52 -0.37 1.59 6.17
C LEU A 52 -0.96 2.03 7.51
N VAL A 53 -0.49 1.50 8.63
CA VAL A 53 -0.87 1.97 9.98
C VAL A 53 -0.46 3.44 10.17
N ALA A 54 0.71 3.84 9.67
CA ALA A 54 1.11 5.25 9.69
C ALA A 54 0.18 6.15 8.84
N TRP A 55 -0.46 5.61 7.80
CA TRP A 55 -1.43 6.36 6.99
C TRP A 55 -2.73 6.65 7.75
N LEU A 56 -3.14 5.77 8.68
CA LEU A 56 -4.32 5.98 9.52
C LEU A 56 -4.20 7.25 10.38
N ASN A 57 -2.98 7.68 10.68
CA ASN A 57 -2.67 8.90 11.43
C ASN A 57 -2.48 10.13 10.53
N SER A 58 -2.77 10.03 9.23
CA SER A 58 -2.62 11.16 8.30
C SER A 58 -3.66 12.24 8.57
N SER A 59 -3.24 13.52 8.47
CA SER A 59 -4.16 14.66 8.48
C SER A 59 -5.04 14.74 7.22
N ASN A 60 -4.74 13.97 6.18
CA ASN A 60 -5.58 13.84 5.00
C ASN A 60 -6.52 12.64 5.15
N SER A 61 -7.83 12.91 5.24
CA SER A 61 -8.83 11.86 5.46
C SER A 61 -8.87 10.79 4.37
N LYS A 62 -8.59 11.13 3.11
CA LYS A 62 -8.59 10.15 2.02
C LYS A 62 -7.36 9.24 2.06
N VAL A 63 -6.20 9.75 2.50
CA VAL A 63 -5.02 8.91 2.77
C VAL A 63 -5.31 7.91 3.89
N ALA A 64 -5.90 8.38 4.99
CA ALA A 64 -6.28 7.51 6.11
C ALA A 64 -7.33 6.46 5.68
N GLN A 65 -8.32 6.86 4.89
CA GLN A 65 -9.32 5.95 4.34
C GLN A 65 -8.68 4.89 3.44
N ASN A 66 -7.83 5.28 2.48
CA ASN A 66 -7.14 4.31 1.63
C ASN A 66 -6.31 3.32 2.46
N GLY A 67 -5.60 3.79 3.50
CA GLY A 67 -4.85 2.91 4.40
C GLY A 67 -5.74 1.88 5.10
N LEU A 68 -6.92 2.31 5.57
CA LEU A 68 -7.89 1.41 6.20
C LEU A 68 -8.49 0.39 5.23
N GLU A 69 -8.89 0.84 4.03
CA GLU A 69 -9.45 -0.04 3.00
C GLU A 69 -8.44 -1.12 2.60
N ILE A 70 -7.17 -0.74 2.35
CA ILE A 70 -6.11 -1.69 1.99
C ILE A 70 -5.86 -2.71 3.10
N LEU A 71 -5.88 -2.30 4.38
CA LEU A 71 -5.69 -3.20 5.53
C LEU A 71 -6.87 -4.16 5.77
N SER A 72 -8.03 -3.91 5.16
CA SER A 72 -9.23 -4.72 5.33
C SER A 72 -9.39 -5.83 4.28
N ILE A 73 -8.55 -5.82 3.24
CA ILE A 73 -8.46 -6.86 2.20
C ILE A 73 -7.59 -8.00 2.72
#